data_AF-A0A5E9G4I4-F1
#
_entry.id   AF-A0A5E9G4I4-F1
#
_cell.length_a   1.000
_cell.length_b   1.000
_cell.length_c   1.000
_cell.angle_alpha   90.00
_cell.angle_beta   90.00
_cell.angle_gamma   90.00
#
_symmetry.space_group_name_H-M   'P 1'
#
loop_
_entity.id
_entity.type
_entity.pdbx_description
1 polymer ?
#
loop_
_entity_poly.entity_id
_entity_poly.type
_entity_poly.pdbx_seq_one_letter_code
_entity_poly.pdbx_strand_id
1 'polypeptide(L)'
;MSARKAVADVSRGLYREGTDVIDDYARWADTDTEKSTVVELIGYEPYPGAIHGEPVGALQFRATIQPTPNEGPHVACFESQFDFW
;
A
#
# COMPACT_ATOMS: atom_id res chain seq x y z
N MET A 1 6.95 16.05 4.01
CA MET A 1 6.00 14.91 3.84
C MET A 1 6.60 13.70 4.54
N SER A 2 5.82 12.92 5.31
CA SER A 2 6.32 11.73 6.01
C SER A 2 6.03 10.45 5.23
N ALA A 3 6.86 9.42 5.40
CA ALA A 3 6.70 8.12 4.76
C ALA A 3 5.34 7.49 5.10
N ARG A 4 4.95 7.55 6.38
CA ARG A 4 3.63 7.10 6.85
C ARG A 4 2.48 7.80 6.12
N LYS A 5 2.56 9.12 5.94
CA LYS A 5 1.50 9.87 5.25
C LYS A 5 1.42 9.47 3.78
N ALA A 6 2.56 9.35 3.09
CA ALA A 6 2.59 8.99 1.69
C ALA A 6 1.95 7.61 1.43
N VAL A 7 2.32 6.58 2.21
CA VAL A 7 1.69 5.26 2.09
C VAL A 7 0.21 5.32 2.46
N ALA A 8 -0.16 5.99 3.55
CA ALA A 8 -1.56 6.07 3.96
C ALA A 8 -2.45 6.79 2.93
N ASP A 9 -1.92 7.75 2.17
CA ASP A 9 -2.65 8.43 1.12
C ASP A 9 -2.86 7.49 -0.09
N VAL A 10 -1.85 6.71 -0.48
CA VAL A 10 -1.98 5.64 -1.49
C VAL A 10 -3.00 4.60 -1.03
N SER A 11 -2.82 4.00 0.14
CA SER A 11 -3.69 2.93 0.64
C SER A 11 -5.16 3.34 0.72
N ARG A 12 -5.45 4.59 1.12
CA ARG A 12 -6.84 5.09 1.14
C ARG A 12 -7.43 5.28 -0.25
N GLY A 13 -6.61 5.68 -1.22
CA GLY A 13 -7.04 5.84 -2.62
C GLY A 13 -7.40 4.52 -3.31
N LEU A 14 -6.94 3.39 -2.77
CA LEU A 14 -7.19 2.07 -3.32
C LEU A 14 -8.57 1.50 -2.98
N TYR A 15 -9.23 2.00 -1.93
CA TYR A 15 -10.58 1.57 -1.56
C TYR A 15 -11.60 2.02 -2.62
N ARG A 16 -12.24 1.07 -3.31
CA ARG A 16 -13.19 1.34 -4.40
C ARG A 16 -14.58 0.77 -4.14
N GLU A 17 -14.76 -0.55 -4.27
CA GLU A 17 -16.08 -1.18 -4.21
C GLU A 17 -16.07 -2.46 -3.35
N GLY A 18 -17.27 -2.94 -3.00
CA GLY A 18 -17.45 -4.03 -2.04
C GLY A 18 -17.34 -5.43 -2.64
N THR A 19 -16.60 -5.63 -3.74
CA THR A 19 -16.31 -6.95 -4.35
C THR A 19 -14.83 -7.13 -4.70
N ASP A 20 -13.96 -6.35 -4.06
CA ASP A 20 -12.54 -6.26 -4.39
C ASP A 20 -11.77 -7.34 -3.63
N VAL A 21 -10.95 -8.15 -4.32
CA VAL A 21 -10.02 -9.08 -3.65
C VAL A 21 -8.63 -8.46 -3.51
N ILE A 22 -7.76 -9.03 -2.68
CA ILE A 22 -6.39 -8.52 -2.49
C ILE A 22 -5.60 -8.41 -3.81
N ASP A 23 -5.85 -9.29 -4.78
CA ASP A 23 -5.22 -9.23 -6.11
C ASP A 23 -5.64 -7.96 -6.88
N ASP A 24 -6.88 -7.49 -6.70
CA ASP A 24 -7.35 -6.23 -7.29
C ASP A 24 -6.65 -5.03 -6.65
N TYR A 25 -6.56 -5.01 -5.31
CA TYR A 25 -5.81 -4.00 -4.58
C TYR A 25 -4.33 -3.95 -4.98
N ALA A 26 -3.69 -5.11 -5.16
CA ALA A 26 -2.31 -5.18 -5.61
C ALA A 26 -2.15 -4.61 -7.03
N ARG A 27 -3.02 -4.97 -7.97
CA ARG A 27 -3.02 -4.45 -9.34
C ARG A 27 -3.21 -2.92 -9.39
N TRP A 28 -4.10 -2.39 -8.57
CA TRP A 28 -4.31 -0.94 -8.50
C TRP A 28 -3.14 -0.22 -7.82
N ALA A 29 -2.59 -0.80 -6.75
CA ALA A 29 -1.42 -0.25 -6.09
C ALA A 29 -0.21 -0.18 -7.04
N ASP A 30 0.01 -1.22 -7.84
CA ASP A 30 1.07 -1.24 -8.85
C ASP A 30 0.86 -0.12 -9.89
N THR A 31 -0.38 0.02 -10.38
CA THR A 31 -0.75 1.09 -11.33
C THR A 31 -0.57 2.50 -10.73
N ASP A 32 -1.05 2.72 -9.52
CA ASP A 32 -1.03 4.04 -8.86
C ASP A 32 0.37 4.44 -8.39
N THR A 33 1.26 3.47 -8.17
CA THR A 33 2.64 3.70 -7.73
C THR A 33 3.69 3.60 -8.85
N GLU A 34 3.33 3.17 -10.06
CA GLU A 34 4.24 2.98 -11.21
C GLU A 34 5.20 4.16 -11.45
N LYS A 35 4.69 5.40 -11.32
CA LYS A 35 5.45 6.63 -11.59
C LYS A 35 5.92 7.35 -10.32
N SER A 36 5.63 6.77 -9.15
CA SER A 36 5.98 7.35 -7.87
C SER A 36 7.46 7.12 -7.58
N THR A 37 8.18 8.18 -7.21
CA THR A 37 9.55 8.07 -6.68
C THR A 37 9.56 7.95 -5.15
N VAL A 38 8.39 7.99 -4.52
CA VAL A 38 8.24 8.07 -3.06
C VAL A 38 7.69 6.77 -2.47
N VAL A 39 6.76 6.11 -3.16
CA VAL A 39 6.05 4.90 -2.68
C VAL A 39 6.10 3.86 -3.79
N GLU A 40 6.42 2.63 -3.43
CA GLU A 40 6.53 1.48 -4.32
C GLU A 40 5.79 0.30 -3.66
N LEU A 41 4.95 -0.40 -4.41
CA LEU A 41 4.44 -1.71 -3.98
C LEU A 41 5.57 -2.73 -4.11
N ILE A 42 5.91 -3.41 -3.02
CA ILE A 42 7.01 -4.40 -2.99
C ILE A 42 6.53 -5.84 -2.79
N GLY A 43 5.25 -6.02 -2.49
CA GLY A 43 4.66 -7.33 -2.29
C GLY A 43 3.22 -7.24 -1.78
N TYR A 44 2.56 -8.38 -1.74
CA TYR A 44 1.26 -8.53 -1.10
C TYR A 44 1.08 -9.97 -0.61
N GLU A 45 0.22 -10.13 0.39
CA GLU A 45 -0.10 -11.42 0.99
C GLU A 45 -1.62 -11.60 1.00
N PRO A 46 -2.16 -12.63 0.33
CA PRO A 46 -3.56 -13.02 0.50
C PRO A 46 -3.75 -13.74 1.84
N TYR A 47 -4.92 -13.57 2.46
CA TYR A 47 -5.32 -14.28 3.67
C TYR A 47 -6.43 -15.31 3.33
N PRO A 48 -6.07 -16.56 3.01
CA PRO A 48 -7.04 -17.57 2.62
C PRO A 48 -7.97 -17.90 3.80
N GLY A 49 -9.28 -17.89 3.55
CA GLY A 49 -10.28 -18.21 4.56
C GLY A 49 -10.77 -17.02 5.40
N ALA A 50 -10.36 -15.79 5.05
CA ALA A 50 -10.97 -14.58 5.59
C ALA A 50 -12.50 -14.61 5.39
N ILE A 51 -13.25 -14.28 6.44
CA ILE A 51 -14.70 -14.16 6.39
C ILE A 51 -15.11 -12.68 6.23
N HIS A 52 -16.38 -12.43 5.88
CA HIS A 52 -16.86 -11.07 5.65
C HIS A 52 -16.59 -10.13 6.84
N GLY A 53 -15.88 -9.03 6.57
CA GLY A 53 -15.47 -8.05 7.57
C GLY A 53 -14.08 -8.30 8.19
N GLU A 54 -13.40 -9.38 7.81
CA GLU A 54 -11.97 -9.57 8.08
C GLU A 54 -11.12 -9.07 6.91
N PRO A 55 -9.85 -8.69 7.16
CA PRO A 55 -8.93 -8.42 6.08
C PRO A 55 -8.78 -9.62 5.13
N VAL A 56 -8.94 -9.37 3.83
CA VAL A 56 -8.78 -10.37 2.76
C VAL A 56 -7.32 -10.55 2.36
N GLY A 57 -6.47 -9.63 2.79
CA GLY A 57 -5.02 -9.67 2.63
C GLY A 57 -4.36 -8.36 3.02
N ALA A 58 -3.06 -8.27 2.75
CA ALA A 58 -2.28 -7.06 2.99
C ALA A 58 -1.35 -6.72 1.82
N LEU A 59 -1.21 -5.42 1.56
CA LEU A 59 -0.21 -4.87 0.66
C LEU A 59 1.02 -4.41 1.45
N GLN A 60 2.21 -4.61 0.87
CA GLN A 60 3.49 -4.20 1.43
C GLN A 60 4.05 -3.07 0.59
N PHE A 61 4.24 -1.92 1.21
CA PHE A 61 4.77 -0.72 0.57
C PHE A 61 6.14 -0.38 1.10
N ARG A 62 7.04 -0.01 0.19
CA ARG A 62 8.28 0.68 0.50
C ARG A 62 8.06 2.17 0.25
N ALA A 63 8.39 3.00 1.24
CA ALA A 63 8.44 4.43 1.07
C ALA A 63 9.87 4.94 1.20
N THR A 64 10.33 5.69 0.21
CA THR A 64 11.62 6.39 0.22
C THR A 64 11.37 7.88 0.36
N ILE A 65 11.82 8.47 1.46
CA ILE A 65 11.68 9.91 1.72
C ILE A 65 13.05 10.54 1.91
N GLN A 66 13.18 11.79 1.50
CA GLN A 66 14.33 12.62 1.84
C GLN A 66 13.81 13.78 2.70
N PRO A 67 13.93 13.69 4.05
CA PRO A 67 13.37 14.70 4.96
C PRO A 67 13.98 16.08 4.76
N THR A 68 15.29 16.13 4.50
CA THR A 68 16.04 17.35 4.21
C THR A 68 17.05 17.11 3.07
N PRO A 69 17.41 18.14 2.27
CA PRO A 69 18.38 17.98 1.17
C PRO A 69 19.78 17.53 1.62
N ASN A 70 20.12 17.76 2.89
CA ASN A 70 21.44 17.47 3.45
C ASN A 70 21.52 16.09 4.10
N GLU A 71 20.39 15.39 4.23
CA GLU A 71 20.33 14.02 4.71
C GLU A 71 20.11 13.05 3.53
N GLY A 72 20.65 11.84 3.67
CA GLY A 72 20.42 10.77 2.70
C GLY A 72 18.96 10.30 2.69
N PRO A 73 18.55 9.54 1.67
CA PRO A 73 17.20 8.99 1.61
C PRO A 73 16.98 7.98 2.74
N HIS A 74 15.83 8.09 3.40
CA HIS A 74 15.35 7.12 4.38
C HIS A 74 14.32 6.20 3.73
N VAL A 75 14.43 4.91 4.04
CA VAL A 75 13.47 3.89 3.61
C VAL A 75 12.67 3.42 4.82
N ALA A 76 11.36 3.33 4.64
CA ALA A 76 10.46 2.71 5.61
C ALA A 76 9.50 1.76 4.88
N CYS A 77 9.26 0.59 5.47
CA CYS A 77 8.32 -0.39 4.94
C CYS A 77 7.04 -0.41 5.77
N PHE A 78 5.91 -0.56 5.10
CA PHE A 78 4.58 -0.53 5.70
C PHE A 78 3.75 -1.69 5.18
N GLU A 79 2.97 -2.28 6.06
CA GLU A 79 1.89 -3.19 5.71
C GLU A 79 0.56 -2.43 5.77
N SER A 80 -0.32 -2.65 4.80
CA SER A 80 -1.69 -2.13 4.79
C SER A 80 -2.67 -3.26 4.51
N GLN A 81 -3.52 -3.54 5.48
CA GLN A 81 -4.56 -4.56 5.40
C GLN A 81 -5.83 -3.98 4.76
N PHE A 82 -6.51 -4.80 3.95
CA PHE A 82 -7.73 -4.46 3.23
C PHE A 82 -8.82 -5.48 3.50
N ASP A 83 -10.06 -5.04 3.68
CA ASP A 83 -11.17 -5.79 4.29
C ASP A 83 -12.46 -5.86 3.46
N PHE A 84 -12.48 -5.33 2.23
CA PHE A 84 -13.58 -5.60 1.29
C PHE A 84 -13.31 -6.89 0.50
N TRP A 85 -14.40 -7.55 0.07
CA TRP A 85 -14.43 -8.87 -0.57
C TRP A 85 -15.41 -8.91 -1.72
#